data_AF-A0A7V8A9M3-F1
#
_entry.id   AF-A0A7V8A9M3-F1
#
_cell.length_a   1.000
_cell.length_b   1.000
_cell.length_c   1.000
_cell.angle_alpha   90.00
_cell.angle_beta   90.00
_cell.angle_gamma   90.00
#
_symmetry.space_group_name_H-M   'P 1'
#
loop_
_entity.id
_entity.type
_entity.pdbx_description
1 polymer ?
#
loop_
_entity_poly.entity_id
_entity_poly.type
_entity_poly.pdbx_seq_one_letter_code
_entity_poly.pdbx_strand_id
1 'polypeptide(L)'
;MFVKLSDGNVRNAYTVKVLNKSGEKREIAIGIEGIVGGQMSAETGRIVEGRLLVDAEPNKVSSQRIFVIAEPQKQNGKSIKVRVVATDTKTGNRATSKSVFIRGRE
;
A
#
# COMPACT_ATOMS: atom_id res chain seq x y z
N MET A 1 -12.00 -2.10 -2.78
CA MET A 1 -12.50 -2.59 -4.09
C MET A 1 -11.50 -3.60 -4.62
N PHE A 2 -11.96 -4.74 -5.18
CA PHE A 2 -11.08 -5.71 -5.85
C PHE A 2 -11.57 -5.99 -7.28
N VAL A 3 -10.66 -6.38 -8.17
CA VAL A 3 -10.93 -6.74 -9.56
C VAL A 3 -10.10 -7.97 -9.92
N LYS A 4 -10.72 -8.97 -10.57
CA LYS A 4 -10.00 -10.09 -11.17
C LYS A 4 -9.43 -9.64 -12.52
N LEU A 5 -8.13 -9.83 -12.71
CA LEU A 5 -7.43 -9.53 -13.94
C LEU A 5 -7.55 -10.71 -14.92
N SER A 6 -7.30 -10.46 -16.21
CA SER A 6 -7.41 -11.48 -17.27
C SER A 6 -6.42 -12.63 -17.09
N ASP A 7 -5.27 -12.36 -16.48
CA ASP A 7 -4.25 -13.34 -16.09
C ASP A 7 -4.62 -14.18 -14.85
N GLY A 8 -5.80 -13.95 -14.27
CA GLY A 8 -6.29 -14.64 -13.07
C GLY A 8 -5.83 -14.02 -11.75
N ASN A 9 -4.96 -13.01 -11.77
CA ASN A 9 -4.55 -12.28 -10.56
C ASN A 9 -5.70 -11.43 -10.01
N VAL A 10 -5.55 -11.01 -8.76
CA VAL A 10 -6.54 -10.15 -8.10
C VAL A 10 -5.89 -8.84 -7.70
N ARG A 11 -6.51 -7.73 -8.10
CA ARG A 11 -6.07 -6.38 -7.79
C ARG A 11 -6.98 -5.74 -6.76
N ASN A 12 -6.46 -5.38 -5.60
CA ASN A 12 -7.16 -4.58 -4.60
C ASN A 12 -6.66 -3.13 -4.66
N ALA A 13 -7.58 -2.17 -4.58
CA ALA A 13 -7.25 -0.74 -4.52
C ALA A 13 -7.45 -0.20 -3.09
N TYR A 14 -6.47 0.59 -2.63
CA TYR A 14 -6.47 1.25 -1.33
C TYR A 14 -6.20 2.74 -1.50
N THR A 15 -6.89 3.57 -0.73
CA THR A 15 -6.55 4.99 -0.59
C THR A 15 -5.80 5.16 0.73
N VAL A 16 -4.52 5.49 0.64
CA VAL A 16 -3.66 5.73 1.79
C VAL A 16 -3.57 7.24 2.02
N LYS A 17 -3.91 7.67 3.23
CA LYS A 17 -3.78 9.06 3.66
C LYS A 17 -2.63 9.17 4.65
N VAL A 18 -1.67 10.02 4.36
CA VAL A 18 -0.49 10.27 5.20
C VAL A 18 -0.53 11.71 5.66
N LEU A 19 -0.65 11.92 6.97
CA LEU A 19 -0.55 13.24 7.59
C LEU A 19 0.87 13.46 8.10
N ASN A 20 1.58 14.44 7.54
CA ASN A 20 2.85 14.89 8.11
C ASN A 20 2.59 15.92 9.21
N LYS A 21 2.84 15.55 10.46
CA LYS A 21 2.67 16.43 11.63
C LYS A 21 3.91 17.27 11.95
N SER A 22 4.97 17.17 11.15
CA SER A 22 6.19 17.95 11.34
C SER A 22 6.12 19.26 10.54
N GLY A 23 6.96 20.22 10.93
CA GLY A 23 7.14 21.49 10.22
C GLY A 23 8.03 21.39 8.97
N GLU A 24 8.54 20.21 8.64
CA GLU A 24 9.44 19.98 7.51
C GLU A 24 8.82 19.02 6.51
N LYS A 25 9.20 19.14 5.23
CA LYS A 25 8.82 18.17 4.20
C LYS A 25 9.44 16.81 4.53
N ARG A 26 8.65 15.74 4.39
CA ARG A 26 9.09 14.36 4.65
C ARG A 26 8.86 13.50 3.41
N GLU A 27 9.81 12.62 3.14
CA GLU A 27 9.61 11.54 2.19
C GLU A 27 9.20 10.28 2.96
N ILE A 28 8.04 9.73 2.58
CA ILE A 28 7.43 8.59 3.26
C ILE A 28 7.40 7.41 2.31
N ALA A 29 8.03 6.31 2.70
CA ALA A 29 7.97 5.02 2.01
C ALA A 29 6.76 4.21 2.51
N ILE A 30 5.82 3.94 1.61
CA ILE A 30 4.60 3.18 1.87
C ILE A 30 4.77 1.75 1.33
N GLY A 31 4.67 0.76 2.20
CA GLY A 31 4.68 -0.66 1.85
C GLY A 31 3.39 -1.36 2.28
N ILE A 32 3.19 -2.58 1.78
CA ILE A 32 2.14 -3.48 2.25
C ILE A 32 2.74 -4.82 2.68
N GLU A 33 2.31 -5.30 3.84
CA GLU A 33 2.71 -6.58 4.41
C GLU A 33 1.50 -7.53 4.50
N GLY A 34 1.78 -8.83 4.49
CA GLY A 34 0.77 -9.89 4.66
C GLY A 34 0.27 -10.51 3.35
N ILE A 35 0.87 -10.17 2.21
CA ILE A 35 0.56 -10.74 0.89
C ILE A 35 1.78 -11.47 0.37
N VAL A 36 1.59 -12.72 -0.05
CA VAL A 36 2.67 -13.55 -0.61
C VAL A 36 2.83 -13.23 -2.09
N GLY A 37 4.03 -12.82 -2.51
CA GLY A 37 4.34 -12.51 -3.92
C GLY A 37 3.55 -11.33 -4.48
N GLY A 38 3.04 -10.44 -3.62
CA GLY A 38 2.25 -9.29 -4.04
C GLY A 38 3.10 -8.22 -4.74
N GLN A 39 2.56 -7.64 -5.80
CA GLN A 39 3.13 -6.48 -6.48
C GLN A 39 2.33 -5.23 -6.15
N MET A 40 3.02 -4.13 -5.88
CA MET A 40 2.41 -2.82 -5.63
C MET A 40 2.60 -1.90 -6.83
N SER A 41 1.55 -1.16 -7.18
CA SER A 41 1.61 0.00 -8.05
C SER A 41 0.78 1.15 -7.46
N ALA A 42 0.89 2.35 -8.02
CA ALA A 42 0.17 3.53 -7.58
C ALA A 42 -0.29 4.36 -8.78
N GLU A 43 -1.32 5.18 -8.58
CA GLU A 43 -1.74 6.16 -9.61
C GLU A 43 -0.68 7.23 -9.85
N THR A 44 0.00 7.66 -8.79
CA THR A 44 1.06 8.67 -8.85
C THR A 44 2.23 8.29 -7.95
N GLY A 45 3.39 8.87 -8.23
CA GLY A 45 4.60 8.65 -7.47
C GLY A 45 5.45 7.51 -8.02
N ARG A 46 6.49 7.17 -7.26
CA ARG A 46 7.57 6.26 -7.67
C ARG A 46 7.59 5.05 -6.75
N ILE A 47 7.64 3.85 -7.34
CA ILE A 47 7.89 2.61 -6.59
C ILE A 47 9.40 2.33 -6.56
N VAL A 48 9.96 2.14 -5.37
CA VAL A 48 11.36 1.71 -5.16
C VAL A 48 11.35 0.53 -4.22
N GLU A 49 11.98 -0.57 -4.63
CA GLU A 49 12.09 -1.79 -3.81
C GLU A 49 10.73 -2.24 -3.24
N GLY A 50 9.67 -2.14 -4.06
CA GLY A 50 8.30 -2.53 -3.68
C GLY A 50 7.58 -1.55 -2.74
N ARG A 51 8.12 -0.35 -2.50
CA ARG A 51 7.49 0.70 -1.69
C ARG A 51 7.20 1.94 -2.51
N LEU A 52 6.03 2.55 -2.31
CA LEU A 52 5.69 3.84 -2.88
C LEU A 52 6.34 4.96 -2.09
N LEU A 53 7.14 5.80 -2.76
CA LEU A 53 7.67 7.04 -2.19
C LEU A 53 6.64 8.16 -2.34
N VAL A 54 6.35 8.84 -1.23
CA VAL A 54 5.38 9.93 -1.16
C VAL A 54 6.03 11.14 -0.51
N ASP A 55 6.02 12.25 -1.23
CA ASP A 55 6.32 13.56 -0.68
C ASP A 55 5.15 14.04 0.19
N ALA A 56 5.41 14.19 1.47
CA ALA A 56 4.46 14.68 2.46
C ALA A 56 4.86 16.08 2.90
N GLU A 57 4.11 17.08 2.43
CA GLU A 57 4.32 18.48 2.78
C GLU A 57 4.01 18.74 4.27
N PRO A 58 4.69 19.72 4.91
CA PRO A 58 4.47 20.06 6.31
C PRO A 58 3.00 20.31 6.63
N ASN A 59 2.51 19.74 7.73
CA ASN A 59 1.14 19.92 8.22
C ASN A 59 0.04 19.62 7.18
N LYS A 60 0.32 18.80 6.16
CA LYS A 60 -0.62 18.44 5.10
C LYS A 60 -0.86 16.94 5.05
N VAL A 61 -2.03 16.59 4.49
CA VAL A 61 -2.41 15.21 4.18
C VAL A 61 -2.11 14.94 2.72
N SER A 62 -1.19 14.00 2.46
CA SER A 62 -0.99 13.42 1.13
C SER A 62 -1.90 12.21 0.97
N SER A 63 -2.70 12.18 -0.10
CA SER A 63 -3.58 11.06 -0.43
C SER A 63 -3.04 10.35 -1.65
N GLN A 64 -2.80 9.04 -1.54
CA GLN A 64 -2.26 8.21 -2.60
C GLN A 64 -3.14 7.00 -2.83
N ARG A 65 -3.48 6.73 -4.09
CA ARG A 65 -4.21 5.53 -4.47
C ARG A 65 -3.22 4.47 -4.92
N ILE A 66 -3.16 3.39 -4.14
CA ILE A 66 -2.29 2.25 -4.41
C ILE A 66 -3.11 1.04 -4.84
N PHE A 67 -2.50 0.24 -5.70
CA PHE A 67 -3.02 -1.03 -6.15
C PHE A 67 -2.09 -2.13 -5.71
N VAL A 68 -2.67 -3.22 -5.23
CA VAL A 68 -1.92 -4.41 -4.86
C VAL A 68 -2.47 -5.57 -5.66
N ILE A 69 -1.58 -6.21 -6.40
CA ILE A 69 -1.88 -7.34 -7.28
C ILE A 69 -1.24 -8.57 -6.68
N ALA A 70 -1.98 -9.66 -6.57
CA ALA A 70 -1.46 -10.91 -6.08
C ALA A 70 -2.15 -12.11 -6.73
N GLU A 71 -1.42 -13.21 -6.80
CA GLU A 71 -1.96 -14.52 -7.20
C GLU A 71 -2.88 -15.06 -6.11
N PRO A 72 -4.17 -15.27 -6.39
CA PRO A 72 -5.13 -15.70 -5.37
C PRO A 72 -4.83 -17.09 -4.80
N GLN A 73 -4.23 -17.97 -5.59
CA GLN A 73 -3.90 -19.34 -5.16
C GLN A 73 -2.78 -19.40 -4.12
N LYS A 74 -1.90 -18.38 -4.08
CA LYS A 74 -0.81 -18.27 -3.10
C LYS A 74 -1.25 -17.64 -1.77
N GLN A 75 -2.48 -17.12 -1.69
CA GLN A 75 -2.98 -16.46 -0.49
C GLN A 75 -3.80 -17.42 0.37
N ASN A 76 -3.60 -17.36 1.68
CA ASN A 76 -4.32 -18.20 2.63
C ASN A 76 -5.65 -17.57 3.04
N GLY A 77 -6.76 -18.13 2.55
CA GLY A 77 -8.12 -17.69 2.85
C GLY A 77 -8.71 -16.68 1.86
N LYS A 78 -10.01 -16.43 1.98
CA LYS A 78 -10.75 -15.50 1.09
C LYS A 78 -10.48 -14.02 1.42
N SER A 79 -10.15 -13.75 2.68
CA SER A 79 -9.91 -12.42 3.25
C SER A 79 -8.61 -12.44 4.03
N ILE A 80 -7.60 -11.75 3.51
CA ILE A 80 -6.24 -11.76 4.07
C ILE A 80 -6.03 -10.47 4.85
N LYS A 81 -5.63 -10.59 6.12
CA LYS A 81 -5.26 -9.42 6.94
C LYS A 81 -3.96 -8.85 6.41
N VAL A 82 -3.97 -7.58 6.06
CA VAL A 82 -2.79 -6.87 5.55
C VAL A 82 -2.50 -5.65 6.39
N ARG A 83 -1.24 -5.22 6.37
CA ARG A 83 -0.82 -3.98 7.03
C ARG A 83 -0.20 -3.06 6.01
N VAL A 84 -0.76 -1.85 5.91
CA VAL A 84 -0.09 -0.76 5.21
C VAL A 84 0.89 -0.14 6.20
N VAL A 85 2.16 -0.06 5.80
CA VAL A 85 3.24 0.48 6.62
C VAL A 85 3.77 1.73 5.96
N ALA A 86 3.68 2.86 6.64
CA ALA A 86 4.33 4.10 6.25
C ALA A 86 5.61 4.26 7.08
N THR A 87 6.74 4.51 6.42
CA THR A 87 8.04 4.71 7.07
C THR A 87 8.64 6.03 6.60
N ASP A 88 9.03 6.89 7.53
CA ASP A 88 9.80 8.10 7.23
C ASP A 88 11.23 7.68 6.87
N THR A 89 11.69 8.05 5.67
CA THR A 89 12.99 7.60 5.13
C THR A 89 14.19 8.24 5.84
N LYS A 90 14.00 9.38 6.50
CA LYS A 90 15.06 10.12 7.21
C LYS A 90 15.19 9.67 8.67
N THR A 91 14.08 9.43 9.35
CA THR A 91 14.07 9.10 10.79
C THR A 91 13.84 7.63 11.10
N GLY A 92 13.33 6.85 10.14
CA GLY A 92 12.94 5.47 10.35
C GLY A 92 11.64 5.30 11.15
N ASN A 93 10.95 6.40 11.49
CA ASN A 93 9.68 6.35 12.21
C ASN A 93 8.61 5.63 11.37
N ARG A 94 7.88 4.71 12.00
CA ARG A 94 6.88 3.86 11.33
C ARG A 94 5.48 4.10 11.87
N ALA A 95 4.51 4.15 10.95
CA ALA A 95 3.09 4.11 11.24
C ALA A 95 2.45 2.94 10.48
N THR A 96 1.51 2.23 11.12
CA THR A 96 0.87 1.05 10.54
C THR A 96 -0.64 1.19 10.55
N SER A 97 -1.29 0.81 9.46
CA SER A 97 -2.75 0.71 9.36
C SER A 97 -3.18 -0.69 8.94
N LYS A 98 -4.18 -1.24 9.63
CA LYS A 98 -4.73 -2.56 9.32
C LYS A 98 -5.72 -2.43 8.17
N SER A 99 -5.63 -3.33 7.21
CA SER A 99 -6.60 -3.44 6.13
C SER A 99 -6.81 -4.90 5.76
N VAL A 100 -7.56 -5.14 4.68
CA VAL A 100 -7.89 -6.47 4.19
C VAL A 100 -7.62 -6.53 2.69
N PHE A 101 -7.03 -7.63 2.23
CA PHE A 101 -6.95 -8.00 0.83
C PHE A 101 -7.99 -9.07 0.53
N ILE A 102 -8.84 -8.82 -0.46
CA ILE A 102 -9.90 -9.74 -0.86
C ILE A 102 -9.44 -10.52 -2.09
N ARG A 103 -9.46 -11.85 -2.00
CA ARG A 103 -9.06 -12.80 -3.04
C ARG A 103 -10.10 -12.95 -4.18
N GLY A 104 -11.27 -12.35 -4.04
CA GLY A 104 -12.40 -12.54 -4.97
C GLY A 104 -13.36 -13.67 -4.55
N ARG A 105 -14.56 -13.68 -5.14
CA ARG A 105 -15.56 -14.75 -4.93
C ARG A 105 -15.26 -15.93 -5.86
N GLU A 106 -15.57 -17.13 -5.38
CA GLU A 106 -15.78 -18.33 -6.22
C GLU A 106 -17.01 -18.14 -7.09
#